data_AF-A0A1I7KK17-F1
#
_entry.id   AF-A0A1I7KK17-F1
#
_cell.length_a   1.000
_cell.length_b   1.000
_cell.length_c   1.000
_cell.angle_alpha   90.00
_cell.angle_beta   90.00
_cell.angle_gamma   90.00
#
_symmetry.space_group_name_H-M   'P 1'
#
loop_
_entity.id
_entity.type
_entity.pdbx_description
1 polymer ?
#
loop_
_entity_poly.entity_id
_entity_poly.type
_entity_poly.pdbx_seq_one_letter_code
_entity_poly.pdbx_strand_id
1 'polypeptide(L)'
;MPDRHDRTDVRFPLAESDLSGLFFLGGIRAPGSVGGNPMSRPQGDPVQCRQSFDAAFARDDAGRAFDRAVDLNASLLEVFGQDELLGLRELADRHARLMASRSRRIERFPRPDPDPLAYEAAGSFAGQCQRLRLLAVEVCAGEGPRFRLAEREMSFAARGRGTVRIRGLTPQEQARQLRGERAQARRVETLDRKARDAATPAIGRLVNALVEHDRDCVVPPSWHADGYLPAELVGRRVVEAAAFILEYHHAAGFDRARLARWQACLTGWVGRAAARARLRSAAAAAIAPDDEAALLGLVRTDEA
;
A
#
# COMPACT_ATOMS: atom_id res chain seq x y z
N MET A 1 -28.78 -6.62 3.31
CA MET A 1 -29.18 -5.21 3.31
C MET A 1 -29.30 -4.77 4.77
N PRO A 2 -28.65 -3.67 5.19
CA PRO A 2 -28.34 -2.51 4.36
C PRO A 2 -26.86 -2.37 3.96
N ASP A 3 -26.71 -2.01 2.68
CA ASP A 3 -25.56 -1.40 2.06
C ASP A 3 -25.43 0.09 2.45
N ARG A 4 -24.19 0.59 2.49
CA ARG A 4 -23.71 1.81 1.80
C ARG A 4 -22.39 2.27 2.41
N HIS A 5 -21.29 2.03 1.70
CA HIS A 5 -20.48 3.12 1.16
C HIS A 5 -19.41 2.55 0.23
N ASP A 6 -19.77 2.50 -1.04
CA ASP A 6 -18.84 2.53 -2.14
C ASP A 6 -18.64 4.00 -2.57
N ARG A 7 -17.49 4.28 -3.19
CA ARG A 7 -16.91 5.58 -3.58
C ARG A 7 -16.01 6.24 -2.54
N THR A 8 -14.71 5.99 -2.69
CA THR A 8 -13.76 7.11 -2.68
C THR A 8 -12.73 6.88 -3.77
N ASP A 9 -12.53 7.93 -4.54
CA ASP A 9 -11.74 7.98 -5.75
C ASP A 9 -10.31 7.52 -5.53
N VAL A 10 -9.84 6.72 -6.49
CA VAL A 10 -8.43 6.44 -6.70
C VAL A 10 -7.76 7.76 -7.11
N ARG A 11 -7.18 8.46 -6.14
CA ARG A 11 -6.05 9.36 -6.38
C ARG A 11 -4.83 8.75 -5.73
N PHE A 12 -3.96 8.20 -6.56
CA PHE A 12 -2.56 7.96 -6.19
C PHE A 12 -1.92 9.33 -5.89
N PRO A 13 -1.30 9.54 -4.72
CA PRO A 13 -0.27 10.54 -4.60
C PRO A 13 1.02 9.92 -5.14
N LEU A 14 1.33 10.25 -6.39
CA LEU A 14 2.73 10.28 -6.80
C LEU A 14 3.43 11.33 -5.92
N ALA A 15 4.43 10.84 -5.18
CA ALA A 15 5.61 11.55 -4.69
C ALA A 15 5.51 13.08 -4.59
N GLU A 16 5.17 13.56 -3.40
CA GLU A 16 5.93 14.60 -2.71
C GLU A 16 5.52 14.47 -1.24
N SER A 17 6.35 13.75 -0.47
CA SER A 17 6.19 13.69 0.98
C SER A 17 6.27 15.11 1.51
N ASP A 18 5.14 15.68 1.93
CA ASP A 18 5.10 17.00 2.54
C ASP A 18 5.74 16.93 3.93
N LEU A 19 7.07 16.98 3.95
CA LEU A 19 7.91 16.99 5.15
C LEU A 19 7.61 18.21 6.03
N SER A 20 6.89 19.22 5.53
CA SER A 20 6.55 20.45 6.27
C SER A 20 5.78 20.19 7.57
N GLY A 21 4.98 19.12 7.62
CA GLY A 21 4.26 18.67 8.82
C GLY A 21 5.14 18.03 9.91
N LEU A 22 6.41 17.73 9.61
CA LEU A 22 7.38 17.21 10.58
C LEU A 22 7.93 18.31 11.51
N PHE A 23 7.80 19.58 11.13
CA PHE A 23 8.57 20.70 11.70
C PHE A 23 7.75 21.69 12.53
N PHE A 24 6.54 21.29 12.97
CA PHE A 24 5.75 22.11 13.88
C PHE A 24 6.19 21.85 15.34
N LEU A 25 7.18 22.62 15.79
CA LEU A 25 7.39 22.88 17.21
C LEU A 25 6.78 24.25 17.51
N GLY A 26 5.62 24.24 18.16
CA GLY A 26 4.97 25.45 18.66
C GLY A 26 5.74 26.03 19.84
N GLY A 27 5.82 27.36 19.89
CA GLY A 27 6.31 28.09 21.06
C GLY A 27 6.84 29.48 20.71
N ILE A 28 5.96 30.47 20.58
CA ILE A 28 6.33 31.89 20.56
C ILE A 28 6.82 32.27 21.96
N ARG A 29 8.08 32.72 22.07
CA ARG A 29 8.49 33.57 23.20
C ARG A 29 9.61 34.51 22.78
N ALA A 30 9.28 35.80 22.72
CA ALA A 30 10.25 36.89 22.58
C ALA A 30 10.92 37.18 23.95
N PRO A 31 12.17 37.66 23.96
CA PRO A 31 12.34 39.03 24.46
C PRO A 31 13.47 39.85 23.80
N GLY A 32 13.33 41.17 23.91
CA GLY A 32 14.45 42.07 24.24
C GLY A 32 15.33 42.58 23.11
N SER A 33 15.02 43.78 22.62
CA SER A 33 15.89 44.60 21.77
C SER A 33 17.07 45.18 22.58
N VAL A 34 18.32 44.92 22.16
CA VAL A 34 19.49 45.76 22.49
C VAL A 34 20.28 45.99 21.20
N GLY A 35 20.56 47.27 20.91
CA GLY A 35 21.21 47.74 19.70
C GLY A 35 22.58 47.09 19.47
N GLY A 36 22.70 46.41 18.34
CA GLY A 36 23.93 45.83 17.81
C GLY A 36 23.78 45.72 16.29
N ASN A 37 24.93 45.69 15.61
CA ASN A 37 25.04 45.61 14.14
C ASN A 37 24.03 44.60 13.56
N PRO A 38 23.14 44.97 12.62
CA PRO A 38 22.05 44.09 12.14
C PRO A 38 22.52 42.79 11.45
N MET A 39 23.83 42.63 11.24
CA MET A 39 24.46 41.47 10.63
C MET A 39 25.18 40.55 11.64
N SER A 40 25.36 40.94 12.90
CA SER A 40 25.97 40.07 13.92
C SER A 40 24.91 39.21 14.59
N ARG A 41 25.03 37.88 14.48
CA ARG A 41 24.20 36.94 15.22
C ARG A 41 24.39 37.17 16.73
N PRO A 42 23.33 37.19 17.54
CA PRO A 42 23.49 37.26 18.99
C PRO A 42 24.28 36.03 19.49
N GLN A 43 25.22 36.23 20.41
CA GLN A 43 26.00 35.11 20.96
C GLN A 43 25.07 34.22 21.81
N GLY A 44 24.95 32.94 21.45
CA GLY A 44 24.19 31.99 22.25
C GLY A 44 25.00 31.41 23.42
N ASP A 45 24.31 30.96 24.47
CA ASP A 45 24.93 30.29 25.61
C ASP A 45 25.12 28.78 25.35
N PRO A 46 26.37 28.27 25.32
CA PRO A 46 26.65 26.85 25.13
C PRO A 46 26.05 25.96 26.24
N VAL A 47 25.94 26.46 27.47
CA VAL A 47 25.37 25.70 28.60
C VAL A 47 23.87 25.50 28.38
N GLN A 48 23.17 26.57 28.00
CA GLN A 48 21.75 26.51 27.63
C GLN A 48 21.51 25.57 26.44
N CYS A 49 22.36 25.61 25.42
CA CYS A 49 22.26 24.71 24.26
C CYS A 49 22.34 23.23 24.69
N ARG A 50 23.30 22.90 25.56
CA ARG A 50 23.43 21.55 26.08
C ARG A 50 22.22 21.11 26.90
N GLN A 51 21.74 21.97 27.80
CA GLN A 51 20.54 21.68 28.60
C GLN A 51 19.30 21.45 27.72
N SER A 52 19.11 22.27 26.69
CA SER A 52 18.02 22.10 25.72
C SER A 52 18.11 20.79 24.96
N PHE A 53 19.32 20.40 24.53
CA PHE A 53 19.54 19.09 23.88
C PHE A 53 19.19 17.95 24.83
N ASP A 54 19.78 17.93 26.02
CA ASP A 54 19.63 16.83 26.98
C ASP A 54 18.16 16.67 27.40
N ALA A 55 17.46 17.77 27.63
CA ALA A 55 16.03 17.77 27.96
C ALA A 55 15.17 17.20 26.82
N ALA A 56 15.47 17.53 25.57
CA ALA A 56 14.74 17.03 24.41
C ALA A 56 15.07 15.56 24.09
N PHE A 57 16.33 15.17 24.25
CA PHE A 57 16.81 13.80 24.05
C PHE A 57 16.09 12.80 24.96
N ALA A 58 15.89 13.20 26.23
CA ALA A 58 15.22 12.39 27.23
C ALA A 58 13.69 12.29 27.08
N ARG A 59 13.04 13.08 26.19
CA ARG A 59 11.58 13.03 26.00
C ARG A 59 11.14 11.67 25.46
N ASP A 60 10.15 11.07 26.11
CA ASP A 60 9.56 9.79 25.67
C ASP A 60 8.40 10.03 24.69
N ASP A 61 8.74 10.07 23.40
CA ASP A 61 7.79 10.16 22.28
C ASP A 61 7.76 8.85 21.47
N ALA A 62 7.75 7.69 22.15
CA ALA A 62 7.94 6.38 21.50
C ALA A 62 6.95 6.08 20.35
N GLY A 63 5.69 6.50 20.46
CA GLY A 63 4.66 6.22 19.46
C GLY A 63 4.88 6.94 18.12
N ARG A 64 5.31 8.21 18.15
CA ARG A 64 5.52 9.01 16.92
C ARG A 64 6.80 8.66 16.18
N ALA A 65 7.78 8.08 16.87
CA ALA A 65 9.08 7.75 16.29
C ALA A 65 8.99 6.58 15.28
N PHE A 66 8.16 5.57 15.55
CA PHE A 66 8.09 4.38 14.69
C PHE A 66 7.46 4.65 13.31
N ASP A 67 6.39 5.46 13.28
CA ASP A 67 5.74 5.86 12.03
C ASP A 67 6.70 6.64 11.11
N ARG A 68 7.65 7.37 11.70
CA ARG A 68 8.66 8.19 11.01
C ARG A 68 10.01 7.48 10.85
N ALA A 69 10.11 6.19 11.17
CA ALA A 69 11.41 5.53 11.27
C ALA A 69 12.21 5.48 9.95
N VAL A 70 11.54 5.42 8.80
CA VAL A 70 12.21 5.50 7.49
C VAL A 70 12.86 6.87 7.29
N ASP A 71 12.10 7.95 7.51
CA ASP A 71 12.57 9.32 7.32
C ASP A 71 13.66 9.69 8.33
N LEU A 72 13.51 9.24 9.59
CA LEU A 72 14.51 9.41 10.63
C LEU A 72 15.81 8.68 10.27
N ASN A 73 15.74 7.44 9.78
CA ASN A 73 16.93 6.70 9.32
C ASN A 73 17.62 7.41 8.15
N ALA A 74 16.86 7.86 7.14
CA ALA A 74 17.44 8.55 5.99
C ALA A 74 18.11 9.86 6.41
N SER A 75 17.44 10.64 7.26
CA SER A 75 17.99 11.89 7.81
C SER A 75 19.24 11.65 8.65
N LEU A 76 19.28 10.57 9.43
CA LEU A 76 20.42 10.23 10.26
C LEU A 76 21.65 9.88 9.42
N LEU A 77 21.48 9.09 8.36
CA LEU A 77 22.56 8.77 7.43
C LEU A 77 23.09 10.03 6.73
N GLU A 78 22.22 10.97 6.38
CA GLU A 78 22.63 12.25 5.77
C GLU A 78 23.37 13.16 6.76
N VAL A 79 22.92 13.22 8.03
CA VAL A 79 23.60 13.98 9.10
C VAL A 79 25.01 13.44 9.36
N PHE A 80 25.18 12.12 9.40
CA PHE A 80 26.50 11.51 9.61
C PHE A 80 27.37 11.55 8.36
N GLY A 81 26.80 11.44 7.16
CA GLY A 81 27.55 11.38 5.91
C GLY A 81 28.57 10.23 5.95
N GLN A 82 29.85 10.57 5.80
CA GLN A 82 30.96 9.60 5.82
C GLN A 82 31.61 9.43 7.21
N ASP A 83 31.10 10.10 8.24
CA ASP A 83 31.60 9.94 9.60
C ASP A 83 30.83 8.84 10.34
N GLU A 84 31.49 8.16 11.27
CA GLU A 84 30.86 7.12 12.09
C GLU A 84 30.48 7.63 13.48
N LEU A 85 31.15 8.69 13.93
CA LEU A 85 31.06 9.23 15.28
C LEU A 85 30.97 10.76 15.19
N LEU A 86 30.00 11.35 15.87
CA LEU A 86 29.83 12.80 15.95
C LEU A 86 29.80 13.26 17.41
N GLY A 87 30.45 14.39 17.68
CA GLY A 87 30.24 15.12 18.93
C GLY A 87 28.89 15.85 18.95
N LEU A 88 28.45 16.28 20.13
CA LEU A 88 27.19 17.04 20.31
C LEU A 88 27.05 18.23 19.36
N ARG A 89 28.10 19.08 19.29
CA ARG A 89 28.09 20.27 18.43
C ARG A 89 27.99 19.91 16.96
N GLU A 90 28.77 18.94 16.52
CA GLU A 90 28.77 18.50 15.11
C GLU A 90 27.42 17.93 14.70
N LEU A 91 26.81 17.11 15.57
CA LEU A 91 25.48 16.57 15.36
C LEU A 91 24.43 17.68 15.22
N ALA A 92 24.43 18.64 16.15
CA ALA A 92 23.49 19.77 16.13
C ALA A 92 23.67 20.64 14.87
N ASP A 93 24.91 20.98 14.51
CA ASP A 93 25.22 21.84 13.37
C ASP A 93 24.88 21.16 12.03
N ARG A 94 25.16 19.85 11.89
CA ARG A 94 24.81 19.08 10.68
C ARG A 94 23.31 18.87 10.56
N HIS A 95 22.63 18.54 11.66
CA HIS A 95 21.19 18.43 11.69
C HIS A 95 20.51 19.77 11.34
N ALA A 96 20.97 20.88 11.91
CA ALA A 96 20.44 22.21 11.61
C ALA A 96 20.60 22.56 10.13
N ARG A 97 21.76 22.27 9.52
CA ARG A 97 21.99 22.45 8.07
C ARG A 97 21.05 21.61 7.22
N LEU A 98 20.83 20.36 7.60
CA LEU A 98 19.88 19.48 6.92
C LEU A 98 18.44 20.00 7.01
N MET A 99 18.04 20.50 8.19
CA MET A 99 16.72 21.08 8.37
C MET A 99 16.56 22.36 7.56
N ALA A 100 17.60 23.20 7.52
CA ALA A 100 17.61 24.42 6.71
C ALA A 100 17.49 24.11 5.22
N SER A 101 18.22 23.11 4.70
CA SER A 101 18.17 22.74 3.28
C SER A 101 16.80 22.18 2.86
N ARG A 102 16.10 21.49 3.78
CA ARG A 102 14.75 20.96 3.55
C ARG A 102 13.65 21.99 3.78
N SER A 103 13.89 22.99 4.62
CA SER A 103 12.94 24.06 4.88
C SER A 103 13.02 25.13 3.79
N ARG A 104 11.94 25.35 3.03
CA ARG A 104 11.84 26.51 2.11
C ARG A 104 11.59 27.84 2.85
N ARG A 105 11.82 27.89 4.17
CA ARG A 105 11.51 29.07 4.99
C ARG A 105 12.66 30.05 4.92
N ILE A 106 12.35 31.26 4.47
CA ILE A 106 13.24 32.42 4.61
C ILE A 106 13.22 32.83 6.08
N GLU A 107 14.36 32.72 6.76
CA GLU A 107 14.48 33.19 8.13
C GLU A 107 14.35 34.72 8.16
N ARG A 108 13.35 35.23 8.89
CA ARG A 108 13.08 36.68 8.98
C ARG A 108 14.07 37.42 9.87
N PHE A 109 14.82 36.73 10.73
CA PHE A 109 15.73 37.32 11.71
C PHE A 109 16.96 36.43 11.93
N PRO A 110 18.15 37.00 12.21
CA PRO A 110 19.35 36.23 12.53
C PRO A 110 19.17 35.53 13.89
N ARG A 111 19.32 34.20 13.89
CA ARG A 111 19.29 33.40 15.11
C ARG A 111 20.60 33.50 15.90
N PRO A 112 20.56 33.25 17.22
CA PRO A 112 21.78 33.16 18.01
C PRO A 112 22.70 32.02 17.53
N ASP A 113 24.00 32.19 17.74
CA ASP A 113 25.01 31.17 17.40
C ASP A 113 25.89 30.91 18.63
N PRO A 114 25.82 29.71 19.26
CA PRO A 114 24.95 28.57 18.94
C PRO A 114 23.46 28.83 19.26
N ASP A 115 22.52 28.22 18.51
CA ASP A 115 21.06 28.35 18.72
C ASP A 115 20.51 27.24 19.65
N PRO A 116 19.99 27.57 20.85
CA PRO A 116 19.39 26.57 21.73
C PRO A 116 18.23 25.79 21.10
N LEU A 117 17.47 26.39 20.17
CA LEU A 117 16.37 25.70 19.46
C LEU A 117 16.90 24.66 18.47
N ALA A 118 18.03 24.93 17.82
CA ALA A 118 18.68 23.97 16.94
C ALA A 118 19.18 22.74 17.74
N TYR A 119 19.72 22.97 18.93
CA TYR A 119 20.13 21.92 19.85
C TYR A 119 18.94 21.13 20.42
N GLU A 120 17.83 21.80 20.75
CA GLU A 120 16.60 21.12 21.16
C GLU A 120 16.07 20.19 20.04
N ALA A 121 16.02 20.68 18.80
CA ALA A 121 15.59 19.89 17.65
C ALA A 121 16.51 18.70 17.39
N ALA A 122 17.83 18.90 17.47
CA ALA A 122 18.82 17.83 17.33
C ALA A 122 18.71 16.80 18.47
N GLY A 123 18.43 17.24 19.70
CA GLY A 123 18.22 16.36 20.86
C GLY A 123 17.00 15.47 20.69
N SER A 124 15.87 16.06 20.28
CA SER A 124 14.65 15.30 19.97
C SER A 124 14.89 14.28 18.86
N PHE A 125 15.55 14.70 17.76
CA PHE A 125 15.92 13.83 16.65
C PHE A 125 16.82 12.65 17.09
N ALA A 126 17.88 12.95 17.83
CA ALA A 126 18.84 11.96 18.31
C ALA A 126 18.19 10.97 19.30
N GLY A 127 17.35 11.46 20.21
CA GLY A 127 16.61 10.61 21.16
C GLY A 127 15.66 9.65 20.45
N GLN A 128 14.96 10.11 19.41
CA GLN A 128 14.12 9.24 18.58
C GLN A 128 14.96 8.18 17.85
N CYS A 129 16.08 8.57 17.24
CA CYS A 129 16.99 7.64 16.56
C CYS A 129 17.60 6.61 17.52
N GLN A 130 17.95 7.00 18.74
CA GLN A 130 18.44 6.09 19.77
C GLN A 130 17.38 5.05 20.16
N ARG A 131 16.13 5.48 20.39
CA ARG A 131 15.01 4.57 20.70
C ARG A 131 14.72 3.58 19.58
N LEU A 132 14.91 4.00 18.33
CA LEU A 132 14.83 3.11 17.16
C LEU A 132 16.05 2.20 16.99
N ARG A 133 17.05 2.26 17.87
CA ARG A 133 18.35 1.55 17.76
C ARG A 133 19.05 1.82 16.43
N LEU A 134 18.99 3.08 15.98
CA LEU A 134 19.75 3.58 14.83
C LEU A 134 21.05 4.26 15.26
N LEU A 135 21.10 4.70 16.52
CA LEU A 135 22.17 5.48 17.09
C LEU A 135 22.53 4.92 18.47
N ALA A 136 23.83 4.83 18.75
CA ALA A 136 24.39 4.51 20.06
C ALA A 136 25.05 5.75 20.66
N VAL A 137 24.99 5.89 21.99
CA VAL A 137 25.65 6.97 22.72
C VAL A 137 26.85 6.40 23.44
N GLU A 138 28.01 6.96 23.17
CA GLU A 138 29.27 6.64 23.82
C GLU A 138 29.63 7.77 24.79
N VAL A 139 29.91 7.39 26.03
CA VAL A 139 30.36 8.33 27.06
C VAL A 139 31.87 8.24 27.15
N CYS A 140 32.57 9.21 26.55
CA CYS A 140 34.02 9.33 26.67
C CYS A 140 34.36 10.14 27.92
N ALA A 141 35.29 9.62 28.74
CA ALA A 141 35.76 10.33 29.93
C ALA A 141 36.36 11.69 29.54
N GLY A 142 35.73 12.78 30.01
CA GLY A 142 36.22 14.15 29.81
C GLY A 142 35.74 14.88 28.55
N GLU A 143 35.14 14.20 27.57
CA GLU A 143 34.87 14.80 26.23
C GLU A 143 33.37 14.94 25.86
N GLY A 144 32.47 14.71 26.81
CA GLY A 144 31.02 14.79 26.57
C GLY A 144 30.46 13.61 25.76
N PRO A 145 29.13 13.56 25.54
CA PRO A 145 28.51 12.47 24.81
C PRO A 145 28.91 12.49 23.33
N ARG A 146 29.28 11.32 22.81
CA ARG A 146 29.51 11.09 21.37
C ARG A 146 28.43 10.15 20.84
N PHE A 147 28.05 10.38 19.59
CA PHE A 147 26.94 9.69 18.94
C PHE A 147 27.49 8.85 17.80
N ARG A 148 27.26 7.54 17.85
CA ARG A 148 27.73 6.59 16.84
C ARG A 148 26.56 6.01 16.05
N LEU A 149 26.71 5.89 14.73
CA LEU A 149 25.76 5.13 13.92
C LEU A 149 25.78 3.65 14.30
N ALA A 150 24.60 3.04 14.43
CA ALA A 150 24.49 1.60 14.60
C ALA A 150 24.83 0.85 13.30
N GLU A 151 24.28 1.31 12.17
CA GLU A 151 24.50 0.77 10.84
C GLU A 151 24.52 1.90 9.80
N ARG A 152 25.28 1.73 8.70
CA ARG A 152 25.34 2.68 7.57
C ARG A 152 24.27 2.45 6.50
N GLU A 153 23.56 1.34 6.59
CA GLU A 153 22.50 0.99 5.65
C GLU A 153 21.12 1.29 6.27
N MET A 154 20.11 1.40 5.39
CA MET A 154 18.73 1.58 5.84
C MET A 154 18.29 0.38 6.70
N SER A 155 17.91 0.66 7.95
CA SER A 155 17.39 -0.35 8.88
C SER A 155 15.88 -0.50 8.82
N PHE A 156 15.18 0.44 8.19
CA PHE A 156 13.72 0.45 8.05
C PHE A 156 13.29 0.64 6.61
N ALA A 157 12.14 0.06 6.26
CA ALA A 157 11.50 0.22 4.96
C ALA A 157 9.99 0.40 5.11
N ALA A 158 9.37 1.08 4.15
CA ALA A 158 7.91 1.15 4.05
C ALA A 158 7.35 -0.18 3.53
N ARG A 159 6.32 -0.72 4.18
CA ARG A 159 5.59 -1.93 3.77
C ARG A 159 4.09 -1.68 3.90
N GLY A 160 3.43 -1.42 2.77
CA GLY A 160 2.02 -1.02 2.75
C GLY A 160 1.82 0.34 3.41
N ARG A 161 0.94 0.41 4.42
CA ARG A 161 0.68 1.65 5.20
C ARG A 161 1.56 1.81 6.44
N GLY A 162 2.50 0.89 6.68
CA GLY A 162 3.32 0.89 7.89
C GLY A 162 4.81 0.82 7.59
N THR A 163 5.61 0.99 8.64
CA THR A 163 7.07 0.87 8.61
C THR A 163 7.50 -0.47 9.20
N VAL A 164 8.47 -1.14 8.58
CA VAL A 164 9.05 -2.39 9.08
C VAL A 164 10.55 -2.26 9.23
N ARG A 165 11.09 -2.86 10.29
CA ARG A 165 12.53 -2.99 10.48
C ARG A 165 13.04 -4.15 9.62
N ILE A 166 14.05 -3.91 8.80
CA ILE A 166 14.63 -4.87 7.87
C ILE A 166 16.04 -5.34 8.28
N ARG A 167 16.71 -4.60 9.17
CA ARG A 167 18.06 -4.92 9.69
C ARG A 167 18.18 -4.66 11.19
N GLY A 168 19.22 -5.18 11.82
CA GLY A 168 19.43 -5.06 13.26
C GLY A 168 18.29 -5.65 14.11
N LEU A 169 17.53 -6.61 13.55
CA LEU A 169 16.52 -7.37 14.30
C LEU A 169 17.23 -8.37 15.21
N THR A 170 16.84 -8.41 16.48
CA THR A 170 17.30 -9.48 17.38
C THR A 170 16.76 -10.84 16.92
N PRO A 171 17.40 -11.97 17.29
CA PRO A 171 16.89 -13.31 16.96
C PRO A 171 15.43 -13.53 17.39
N GLN A 172 15.02 -12.95 18.52
CA GLN A 172 13.64 -13.01 19.02
C GLN A 172 12.67 -12.23 18.11
N GLU A 173 13.08 -11.07 17.62
CA GLU A 173 12.28 -10.24 16.71
C GLU A 173 12.16 -10.89 15.33
N GLN A 174 13.26 -11.46 14.79
CA GLN A 174 13.24 -12.22 13.55
C GLN A 174 12.29 -13.42 13.66
N ALA A 175 12.37 -14.19 14.74
CA ALA A 175 11.46 -15.32 14.98
C ALA A 175 9.99 -14.87 15.09
N ARG A 176 9.72 -13.72 15.73
CA ARG A 176 8.36 -13.14 15.80
C ARG A 176 7.86 -12.72 14.42
N GLN A 177 8.71 -12.08 13.61
CA GLN A 177 8.36 -11.69 12.24
C GLN A 177 8.04 -12.91 11.37
N LEU A 178 8.91 -13.92 11.38
CA LEU A 178 8.70 -15.16 10.63
C LEU A 178 7.41 -15.89 11.06
N ARG A 179 7.12 -15.91 12.38
CA ARG A 179 5.84 -16.46 12.88
C ARG A 179 4.64 -15.67 12.38
N GLY A 180 4.72 -14.33 12.38
CA GLY A 180 3.68 -13.46 11.85
C GLY A 180 3.43 -13.67 10.36
N GLU A 181 4.50 -13.75 9.56
CA GLU A 181 4.43 -13.99 8.12
C GLU A 181 3.83 -15.37 7.81
N ARG A 182 4.23 -16.41 8.54
CA ARG A 182 3.63 -17.76 8.43
C ARG A 182 2.15 -17.76 8.81
N ALA A 183 1.77 -17.07 9.90
CA ALA A 183 0.37 -16.96 10.31
C ALA A 183 -0.48 -16.22 9.27
N GLN A 184 0.06 -15.16 8.68
CA GLN A 184 -0.60 -14.41 7.62
C GLN A 184 -0.77 -15.25 6.36
N ALA A 185 0.26 -15.99 5.95
CA ALA A 185 0.19 -16.90 4.81
C ALA A 185 -0.91 -17.96 5.01
N ARG A 186 -0.96 -18.61 6.18
CA ARG A 186 -2.01 -19.57 6.54
C ARG A 186 -3.41 -18.95 6.51
N ARG A 187 -3.54 -17.71 6.96
CA ARG A 187 -4.82 -16.98 6.93
C ARG A 187 -5.26 -16.70 5.50
N VAL A 188 -4.36 -16.25 4.63
CA VAL A 188 -4.63 -16.00 3.21
C VAL A 188 -5.08 -17.30 2.54
N GLU A 189 -4.32 -18.37 2.68
CA GLU A 189 -4.65 -19.69 2.13
C GLU A 189 -6.02 -20.18 2.61
N THR A 190 -6.32 -20.02 3.90
CA THR A 190 -7.63 -20.39 4.47
C THR A 190 -8.77 -19.57 3.84
N LEU A 191 -8.57 -18.27 3.64
CA LEU A 191 -9.57 -17.40 3.01
C LEU A 191 -9.76 -17.74 1.53
N ASP A 192 -8.69 -18.05 0.82
CA ASP A 192 -8.76 -18.43 -0.60
C ASP A 192 -9.41 -19.81 -0.77
N ARG A 193 -9.13 -20.78 0.12
CA ARG A 193 -9.90 -22.05 0.16
C ARG A 193 -11.39 -21.80 0.38
N LYS A 194 -11.75 -21.03 1.41
CA LYS A 194 -13.16 -20.70 1.69
C LYS A 194 -13.84 -20.00 0.51
N ALA A 195 -13.11 -19.14 -0.20
CA ALA A 195 -13.65 -18.46 -1.37
C ALA A 195 -13.88 -19.41 -2.54
N ARG A 196 -12.99 -20.38 -2.76
CA ARG A 196 -13.18 -21.44 -3.77
C ARG A 196 -14.40 -22.30 -3.44
N ASP A 197 -14.57 -22.69 -2.18
CA ASP A 197 -15.76 -23.44 -1.71
C ASP A 197 -17.05 -22.64 -1.97
N ALA A 198 -17.05 -21.35 -1.64
CA ALA A 198 -18.20 -20.46 -1.84
C ALA A 198 -18.48 -20.16 -3.33
N ALA A 199 -17.45 -20.21 -4.19
CA ALA A 199 -17.57 -19.90 -5.61
C ALA A 199 -18.21 -21.04 -6.41
N THR A 200 -18.03 -22.30 -6.01
CA THR A 200 -18.58 -23.49 -6.68
C THR A 200 -20.08 -23.35 -7.04
N PRO A 201 -21.00 -23.05 -6.10
CA PRO A 201 -22.42 -22.91 -6.44
C PRO A 201 -22.71 -21.72 -7.37
N ALA A 202 -21.93 -20.63 -7.29
CA ALA A 202 -22.11 -19.48 -8.15
C ALA A 202 -21.65 -19.77 -9.59
N ILE A 203 -20.49 -20.43 -9.75
CA ILE A 203 -19.98 -20.90 -11.04
C ILE A 203 -20.96 -21.90 -11.65
N GLY A 204 -21.48 -22.85 -10.86
CA GLY A 204 -22.48 -23.82 -11.32
C GLY A 204 -23.75 -23.16 -11.89
N ARG A 205 -24.29 -22.14 -11.21
CA ARG A 205 -25.43 -21.37 -11.74
C ARG A 205 -25.12 -20.69 -13.07
N LEU A 206 -23.92 -20.10 -13.21
CA LEU A 206 -23.51 -19.43 -14.45
C LEU A 206 -23.31 -20.42 -15.60
N VAL A 207 -22.69 -21.57 -15.34
CA VAL A 207 -22.51 -22.63 -16.34
C VAL A 207 -23.85 -23.20 -16.79
N ASN A 208 -24.76 -23.47 -15.84
CA ASN A 208 -26.11 -23.94 -16.16
C ASN A 208 -26.88 -22.93 -17.01
N ALA A 209 -26.86 -21.64 -16.64
CA ALA A 209 -27.50 -20.58 -17.41
C ALA A 209 -26.91 -20.45 -18.84
N LEU A 210 -25.59 -20.65 -18.98
CA LEU A 210 -24.92 -20.63 -20.27
C LEU A 210 -25.42 -21.78 -21.17
N VAL A 211 -25.52 -22.99 -20.63
CA VAL A 211 -26.03 -24.18 -21.34
C VAL A 211 -27.52 -24.04 -21.68
N GLU A 212 -28.31 -23.43 -20.80
CA GLU A 212 -29.74 -23.19 -21.03
C GLU A 212 -29.98 -22.22 -22.21
N HIS A 213 -29.19 -21.15 -22.31
CA HIS A 213 -29.32 -20.19 -23.41
C HIS A 213 -28.67 -20.67 -24.72
N ASP A 214 -27.62 -21.49 -24.63
CA ASP A 214 -26.88 -21.98 -25.80
C ASP A 214 -26.26 -23.37 -25.55
N ARG A 215 -27.04 -24.42 -25.87
CA ARG A 215 -26.64 -25.82 -25.64
C ARG A 215 -25.39 -26.24 -26.41
N ASP A 216 -25.14 -25.64 -27.57
CA ASP A 216 -23.98 -25.91 -28.43
C ASP A 216 -22.81 -24.97 -28.16
N CYS A 217 -22.88 -24.17 -27.08
CA CYS A 217 -21.77 -23.32 -26.66
C CYS A 217 -20.52 -24.18 -26.40
N VAL A 218 -19.42 -23.79 -27.05
CA VAL A 218 -18.10 -24.41 -26.87
C VAL A 218 -17.22 -23.56 -25.97
N VAL A 219 -16.27 -24.21 -25.30
CA VAL A 219 -15.25 -23.54 -24.50
C VAL A 219 -14.36 -22.70 -25.42
N PRO A 220 -14.31 -21.37 -25.24
CA PRO A 220 -13.53 -20.48 -26.10
C PRO A 220 -12.03 -20.53 -25.78
N PRO A 221 -11.14 -20.27 -26.76
CA PRO A 221 -9.70 -20.19 -26.53
C PRO A 221 -9.30 -19.15 -25.48
N SER A 222 -10.08 -18.07 -25.33
CA SER A 222 -9.80 -17.02 -24.34
C SER A 222 -9.86 -17.53 -22.90
N TRP A 223 -10.67 -18.54 -22.59
CA TRP A 223 -10.69 -19.13 -21.24
C TRP A 223 -9.37 -19.81 -20.89
N HIS A 224 -8.69 -20.39 -21.88
CA HIS A 224 -7.35 -20.92 -21.71
C HIS A 224 -6.30 -19.79 -21.68
N ALA A 225 -6.37 -18.83 -22.59
CA ALA A 225 -5.42 -17.72 -22.66
C ALA A 225 -5.37 -16.90 -21.34
N ASP A 226 -6.53 -16.70 -20.70
CA ASP A 226 -6.64 -16.04 -19.40
C ASP A 226 -6.28 -16.98 -18.22
N GLY A 227 -5.96 -18.24 -18.52
CA GLY A 227 -5.58 -19.31 -17.60
C GLY A 227 -6.73 -19.79 -16.70
N TYR A 228 -7.98 -19.60 -17.11
CA TYR A 228 -9.13 -20.11 -16.36
C TYR A 228 -9.36 -21.60 -16.53
N LEU A 229 -8.93 -22.16 -17.66
CA LEU A 229 -9.08 -23.58 -18.00
C LEU A 229 -7.85 -24.12 -18.74
N PRO A 230 -7.65 -25.44 -18.75
CA PRO A 230 -6.57 -26.07 -19.50
C PRO A 230 -6.92 -26.12 -21.01
N ALA A 231 -5.88 -26.24 -21.86
CA ALA A 231 -6.03 -26.14 -23.32
C ALA A 231 -6.89 -27.27 -23.92
N GLU A 232 -6.90 -28.43 -23.27
CA GLU A 232 -7.57 -29.67 -23.70
C GLU A 232 -9.10 -29.56 -23.72
N LEU A 233 -9.65 -28.54 -23.04
CA LEU A 233 -11.08 -28.24 -23.06
C LEU A 233 -11.49 -27.28 -24.16
N VAL A 234 -10.56 -26.55 -24.78
CA VAL A 234 -10.88 -25.58 -25.82
C VAL A 234 -11.57 -26.29 -26.99
N GLY A 235 -12.70 -25.71 -27.44
CA GLY A 235 -13.52 -26.28 -28.51
C GLY A 235 -14.48 -27.39 -28.07
N ARG A 236 -14.36 -27.93 -26.85
CA ARG A 236 -15.35 -28.88 -26.31
C ARG A 236 -16.65 -28.16 -25.96
N ARG A 237 -17.78 -28.85 -26.03
CA ARG A 237 -19.06 -28.28 -25.59
C ARG A 237 -19.05 -28.05 -24.09
N VAL A 238 -19.55 -26.89 -23.67
CA VAL A 238 -19.62 -26.50 -22.25
C VAL A 238 -20.43 -27.51 -21.44
N VAL A 239 -21.50 -28.07 -22.01
CA VAL A 239 -22.31 -29.11 -21.36
C VAL A 239 -21.51 -30.37 -21.05
N GLU A 240 -20.57 -30.77 -21.91
CA GLU A 240 -19.72 -31.95 -21.72
C GLU A 240 -18.59 -31.67 -20.71
N ALA A 241 -18.12 -30.41 -20.66
CA ALA A 241 -17.05 -29.99 -19.76
C ALA A 241 -17.55 -29.44 -18.41
N ALA A 242 -18.87 -29.35 -18.19
CA ALA A 242 -19.47 -28.59 -17.09
C ALA A 242 -18.96 -29.01 -15.70
N ALA A 243 -18.89 -30.32 -15.44
CA ALA A 243 -18.37 -30.85 -14.18
C ALA A 243 -16.90 -30.47 -13.94
N PHE A 244 -16.09 -30.46 -14.99
CA PHE A 244 -14.70 -30.03 -14.89
C PHE A 244 -14.59 -28.52 -14.65
N ILE A 245 -15.33 -27.72 -15.41
CA ILE A 245 -15.34 -26.26 -15.27
C ILE A 245 -15.74 -25.84 -13.85
N LEU A 246 -16.68 -26.56 -13.24
CA LEU A 246 -17.17 -26.34 -11.89
C LEU A 246 -16.08 -26.55 -10.82
N GLU A 247 -15.21 -27.55 -10.98
CA GLU A 247 -14.23 -27.94 -9.95
C GLU A 247 -12.81 -27.45 -10.23
N TYR A 248 -12.52 -27.00 -11.45
CA TYR A 248 -11.15 -26.68 -11.86
C TYR A 248 -10.50 -25.59 -11.00
N HIS A 249 -11.27 -24.61 -10.51
CA HIS A 249 -10.72 -23.54 -9.67
C HIS A 249 -10.16 -24.05 -8.33
N HIS A 250 -10.61 -25.21 -7.85
CA HIS A 250 -10.02 -25.90 -6.70
C HIS A 250 -8.66 -26.48 -7.05
N ALA A 251 -8.60 -27.30 -8.10
CA ALA A 251 -7.39 -27.95 -8.57
C ALA A 251 -6.31 -26.94 -9.00
N ALA A 252 -6.71 -25.85 -9.66
CA ALA A 252 -5.82 -24.83 -10.18
C ALA A 252 -5.42 -23.77 -9.13
N GLY A 253 -5.85 -23.89 -7.87
CA GLY A 253 -5.33 -23.02 -6.82
C GLY A 253 -5.83 -21.57 -6.89
N PHE A 254 -7.02 -21.29 -7.42
CA PHE A 254 -7.41 -19.89 -7.67
C PHE A 254 -7.51 -19.06 -6.39
N ASP A 255 -6.83 -17.91 -6.40
CA ASP A 255 -7.02 -16.88 -5.38
C ASP A 255 -8.36 -16.16 -5.54
N ARG A 256 -8.75 -15.40 -4.52
CA ARG A 256 -10.00 -14.62 -4.52
C ARG A 256 -10.15 -13.65 -5.68
N ALA A 257 -9.08 -12.98 -6.09
CA ALA A 257 -9.13 -12.00 -7.17
C ALA A 257 -9.35 -12.69 -8.52
N ARG A 258 -8.71 -13.85 -8.73
CA ARG A 258 -8.88 -14.68 -9.91
C ARG A 258 -10.27 -15.29 -9.99
N LEU A 259 -10.83 -15.77 -8.87
CA LEU A 259 -12.21 -16.24 -8.79
C LEU A 259 -13.21 -15.15 -9.20
N ALA A 260 -13.04 -13.92 -8.70
CA ALA A 260 -13.91 -12.80 -9.04
C ALA A 260 -13.85 -12.48 -10.54
N ARG A 261 -12.64 -12.44 -11.14
CA ARG A 261 -12.49 -12.25 -12.59
C ARG A 261 -13.09 -13.40 -13.39
N TRP A 262 -12.96 -14.63 -12.91
CA TRP A 262 -13.53 -15.80 -13.56
C TRP A 262 -15.07 -15.75 -13.58
N GLN A 263 -15.69 -15.45 -12.45
CA GLN A 263 -17.14 -15.27 -12.36
C GLN A 263 -17.64 -14.12 -13.24
N ALA A 264 -16.91 -13.00 -13.29
CA ALA A 264 -17.23 -11.89 -14.19
C ALA A 264 -17.13 -12.30 -15.67
N CYS A 265 -16.11 -13.08 -16.03
CA CYS A 265 -15.95 -13.64 -17.37
C CYS A 265 -17.17 -14.52 -17.75
N LEU A 266 -17.50 -15.50 -16.91
CA LEU A 266 -18.66 -16.37 -17.10
C LEU A 266 -19.98 -15.57 -17.20
N THR A 267 -20.17 -14.56 -16.35
CA THR A 267 -21.33 -13.67 -16.40
C THR A 267 -21.45 -12.95 -17.74
N GLY A 268 -20.33 -12.44 -18.28
CA GLY A 268 -20.32 -11.82 -19.61
C GLY A 268 -20.66 -12.81 -20.73
N TRP A 269 -20.23 -14.07 -20.61
CA TRP A 269 -20.59 -15.13 -21.56
C TRP A 269 -22.06 -15.50 -21.50
N VAL A 270 -22.64 -15.63 -20.30
CA VAL A 270 -24.09 -15.84 -20.11
C VAL A 270 -24.89 -14.71 -20.75
N GLY A 271 -24.49 -13.44 -20.54
CA GLY A 271 -25.15 -12.29 -21.16
C GLY A 271 -25.15 -12.33 -22.68
N ARG A 272 -24.03 -12.73 -23.30
CA ARG A 272 -23.93 -12.92 -24.77
C ARG A 272 -24.79 -14.07 -25.27
N ALA A 273 -24.82 -15.19 -24.55
CA ALA A 273 -25.65 -16.34 -24.92
C ALA A 273 -27.15 -15.99 -24.83
N ALA A 274 -27.57 -15.32 -23.76
CA ALA A 274 -28.94 -14.84 -23.60
C ALA A 274 -29.36 -13.88 -24.71
N ALA A 275 -28.49 -12.95 -25.10
CA ALA A 275 -28.75 -12.03 -26.22
C ALA A 275 -28.92 -12.78 -27.55
N ARG A 276 -28.05 -13.75 -27.86
CA ARG A 276 -28.16 -14.59 -29.06
C ARG A 276 -29.44 -15.43 -29.05
N ALA A 277 -29.83 -15.99 -27.90
CA ALA A 277 -31.09 -16.74 -27.77
C ALA A 277 -32.30 -15.87 -28.10
N ARG A 278 -32.37 -14.65 -27.54
CA ARG A 278 -33.46 -13.69 -27.84
C ARG A 278 -33.54 -13.32 -29.31
N LEU A 279 -32.40 -13.09 -29.96
CA LEU A 279 -32.35 -12.80 -31.39
C LEU A 279 -32.86 -13.98 -32.23
N ARG A 280 -32.49 -15.22 -31.88
CA ARG A 280 -33.01 -16.43 -32.54
C ARG A 280 -34.53 -16.58 -32.37
N SER A 281 -35.04 -16.37 -31.15
CA SER A 281 -36.48 -16.43 -30.88
C SER A 281 -37.25 -15.34 -31.64
N ALA A 282 -36.73 -14.11 -31.70
CA ALA A 282 -37.34 -13.02 -32.45
C ALA A 282 -37.35 -13.29 -33.96
N ALA A 283 -36.26 -13.84 -34.51
CA ALA A 283 -36.19 -14.24 -35.91
C ALA A 283 -37.18 -15.37 -36.23
N ALA A 284 -37.28 -16.39 -35.38
CA ALA A 284 -38.25 -17.47 -35.55
C ALA A 284 -39.71 -16.97 -35.47
N ALA A 285 -40.01 -16.06 -34.54
CA ALA A 285 -41.33 -15.44 -34.44
C ALA A 285 -41.67 -14.52 -35.62
N ALA A 286 -40.68 -13.93 -36.29
CA ALA A 286 -40.89 -13.13 -37.49
C ALA A 286 -41.15 -13.98 -38.75
N ILE A 287 -40.71 -15.24 -38.76
CA ILE A 287 -40.93 -16.19 -39.87
C ILE A 287 -42.32 -16.87 -39.75
N ALA A 288 -42.78 -17.14 -38.53
CA ALA A 288 -44.06 -17.79 -38.26
C ALA A 288 -45.33 -17.13 -38.88
N PRO A 289 -45.49 -15.79 -38.96
CA PRO A 289 -46.70 -15.19 -39.54
C PRO A 289 -46.79 -15.28 -41.07
N ASP A 290 -45.69 -15.50 -41.79
CA ASP A 290 -45.70 -15.66 -43.25
C ASP A 290 -46.10 -17.08 -43.67
N ASP A 291 -45.73 -18.09 -42.89
CA ASP A 291 -46.08 -19.49 -43.19
C ASP A 291 -47.55 -19.83 -42.90
N GLU A 292 -48.18 -19.20 -41.89
CA GLU A 292 -49.62 -19.42 -41.62
C GLU A 292 -50.51 -18.81 -42.71
N ALA A 293 -50.12 -17.65 -43.27
CA ALA A 293 -50.79 -17.05 -44.43
C ALA A 293 -50.55 -17.83 -45.73
N ALA A 294 -49.35 -18.37 -45.94
CA ALA A 294 -49.03 -19.22 -47.09
C ALA A 294 -49.77 -20.58 -47.04
N LEU A 295 -49.89 -21.19 -45.86
CA LEU A 295 -50.63 -22.45 -45.68
C LEU A 295 -52.15 -22.26 -45.81
N LEU A 296 -52.72 -21.15 -45.31
CA LEU A 296 -54.15 -20.84 -45.51
C LEU A 296 -54.48 -20.42 -46.95
N GLY A 297 -53.50 -19.92 -47.71
CA GLY A 297 -53.64 -19.63 -49.14
C GLY A 297 -53.69 -20.88 -50.02
N LEU A 298 -52.92 -21.92 -49.68
CA LEU A 298 -52.90 -23.20 -50.40
C LEU A 298 -54.16 -24.04 -50.18
N VAL A 299 -54.82 -23.94 -49.01
CA VAL A 299 -56.08 -24.66 -48.74
C VAL A 299 -57.27 -24.06 -49.51
N ARG A 300 -57.23 -22.77 -49.88
CA ARG A 300 -58.31 -22.12 -50.62
C ARG A 300 -58.26 -22.29 -52.14
N THR A 301 -57.16 -22.80 -52.69
CA THR A 301 -57.00 -22.97 -54.14
C THR A 301 -57.40 -24.37 -54.66
N ASP A 302 -57.75 -25.30 -53.78
CA ASP A 302 -58.19 -26.67 -54.15
C ASP A 302 -59.72 -26.86 -54.13
N GLU A 303 -60.52 -25.82 -53.87
CA GLU A 303 -62.00 -25.85 -53.93
C GLU A 303 -62.60 -24.96 -55.06
N ALA A 304 -61.90 -24.80 -56.19
CA ALA A 304 -62.42 -24.07 -57.36
C ALA A 304 -62.54 -24.96 -58.62
#